data_AF-A0A1T4KTF8-F1
#
_entry.id   AF-A0A1T4KTF8-F1
#
_cell.length_a   1.000
_cell.length_b   1.000
_cell.length_c   1.000
_cell.angle_alpha   90.00
_cell.angle_beta   90.00
_cell.angle_gamma   90.00
#
_symmetry.space_group_name_H-M   'P 1'
#
loop_
_entity.id
_entity.type
_entity.pdbx_description
1 polymer ?
#
loop_
_entity_poly.entity_id
_entity_poly.type
_entity_poly.pdbx_seq_one_letter_code
_entity_poly.pdbx_strand_id
1 'polypeptide(L)'
;MLHRLPLFPLGSVLFPGLPLPLHIFEQRYRRLVSDLLDAPSDTPRHFGVVGIELGHEVGERSAQRLFEVGCTAEIRTSRLRGDGRYDLVVEGGRRFRIDELLPPDDSFPYLRASTTPLPDEDGPGAGEQVDVVARLFGRYCERLTGIGIPADPPADFPTAPLPVSYAVSAAIIVDPDEKQGLLEADHAAARLERAAALLRRENRVLASLPTLPAGQFLRQEINLN
;
A
#
# COMPACT_ATOMS: atom_id res chain seq x y z
N MET A 1 10.57 5.81 -27.14
CA MET A 1 9.88 4.53 -26.90
C MET A 1 8.96 4.72 -25.71
N LEU A 2 7.67 4.40 -25.83
CA LEU A 2 6.75 4.35 -24.68
C LEU A 2 7.20 3.17 -23.79
N HIS A 3 7.89 3.48 -22.70
CA HIS A 3 8.33 2.49 -21.72
C HIS A 3 7.09 1.94 -21.02
N ARG A 4 6.79 0.65 -21.21
CA ARG A 4 5.62 -0.02 -20.61
C ARG A 4 5.99 -0.47 -19.21
N LEU A 5 5.21 -0.08 -18.21
CA LEU A 5 5.49 -0.37 -16.80
C LEU A 5 5.06 -1.82 -16.49
N PRO A 6 5.97 -2.71 -16.03
CA PRO A 6 5.58 -4.01 -15.47
C PRO A 6 4.68 -3.80 -14.25
N LEU A 7 3.63 -4.61 -14.09
CA LEU A 7 2.71 -4.51 -12.96
C LEU A 7 2.84 -5.70 -12.02
N PHE A 8 2.72 -5.41 -10.73
CA PHE A 8 2.69 -6.36 -9.63
C PHE A 8 1.41 -6.12 -8.80
N PRO A 9 0.34 -6.88 -9.07
CA PRO A 9 -0.88 -6.85 -8.28
C PRO A 9 -0.67 -7.28 -6.82
N LEU A 10 -1.24 -6.53 -5.88
CA LEU A 10 -1.29 -6.86 -4.45
C LEU A 10 -2.69 -6.62 -3.89
N GLY A 11 -3.05 -7.30 -2.82
CA GLY A 11 -4.23 -7.00 -1.99
C GLY A 11 -3.98 -5.83 -1.02
N SER A 12 -2.77 -5.28 -1.01
CA SER A 12 -2.38 -4.11 -0.22
C SER A 12 -2.00 -2.93 -1.11
N VAL A 13 -2.07 -1.73 -0.54
CA VAL A 13 -1.78 -0.46 -1.23
C VAL A 13 -0.40 0.04 -0.85
N LEU A 14 0.46 0.27 -1.85
CA LEU A 14 1.76 0.91 -1.68
C LEU A 14 1.61 2.43 -1.77
N PHE A 15 2.25 3.14 -0.84
CA PHE A 15 2.30 4.61 -0.84
C PHE A 15 3.71 5.12 -1.18
N PRO A 16 3.82 6.28 -1.86
CA PRO A 16 5.08 6.97 -2.09
C PRO A 16 5.94 7.15 -0.83
N GLY A 17 7.24 6.97 -1.00
CA GLY A 17 8.28 7.12 0.04
C GLY A 17 8.35 5.98 1.05
N LEU A 18 7.44 4.98 0.99
CA LEU A 18 7.39 3.93 2.00
C LEU A 18 7.99 2.60 1.51
N PRO A 19 8.70 1.89 2.40
CA PRO A 19 9.26 0.59 2.07
C PRO A 19 8.18 -0.49 2.06
N LEU A 20 8.34 -1.46 1.17
CA LEU A 20 7.51 -2.66 1.10
C LEU A 20 8.42 -3.90 0.93
N PRO A 21 8.51 -4.76 1.95
CA PRO A 21 9.18 -6.04 1.80
C PRO A 21 8.32 -7.00 0.96
N LEU A 22 8.92 -7.69 0.00
CA LEU A 22 8.23 -8.64 -0.87
C LEU A 22 8.97 -9.98 -0.91
N HIS A 23 8.22 -11.08 -0.79
CA HIS A 23 8.71 -12.42 -1.07
C HIS A 23 8.17 -12.90 -2.42
N ILE A 24 9.05 -13.03 -3.40
CA ILE A 24 8.71 -13.35 -4.79
C ILE A 24 8.92 -14.83 -5.04
N PHE A 25 7.83 -15.58 -5.09
CA PHE A 25 7.86 -17.03 -5.32
C PHE A 25 7.25 -17.46 -6.66
N GLU A 26 6.29 -16.72 -7.20
CA GLU A 26 5.67 -17.05 -8.49
C GLU A 26 6.64 -16.87 -9.66
N GLN A 27 6.65 -17.81 -10.59
CA GLN A 27 7.58 -17.82 -11.73
C GLN A 27 7.48 -16.56 -12.59
N ARG A 28 6.26 -16.07 -12.87
CA ARG A 28 6.05 -14.84 -13.65
C ARG A 28 6.72 -13.61 -13.02
N TYR A 29 6.68 -13.50 -11.69
CA TYR A 29 7.26 -12.36 -10.99
C TYR A 29 8.75 -12.54 -10.73
N ARG A 30 9.24 -13.79 -10.60
CA ARG A 30 10.68 -14.08 -10.65
C ARG A 30 11.26 -13.63 -11.99
N ARG A 31 10.54 -13.84 -13.09
CA ARG A 31 10.93 -13.35 -14.42
C ARG A 31 10.96 -11.82 -14.47
N LEU A 32 9.91 -11.15 -13.99
CA LEU A 32 9.85 -9.69 -13.87
C LEU A 32 11.09 -9.14 -13.14
N VAL A 33 11.43 -9.71 -11.98
CA VAL A 33 12.58 -9.26 -11.19
C VAL A 33 13.89 -9.49 -11.93
N SER A 34 14.07 -10.65 -12.57
CA SER A 34 15.25 -10.90 -13.42
C SER A 34 15.37 -9.85 -14.54
N ASP A 35 14.28 -9.60 -15.27
CA ASP A 35 14.27 -8.63 -16.37
C ASP A 35 14.66 -7.22 -15.91
N LEU A 36 14.23 -6.81 -14.70
CA LEU A 36 14.63 -5.53 -14.11
C LEU A 36 16.08 -5.49 -13.64
N LEU A 37 16.62 -6.59 -13.11
CA LEU A 37 18.00 -6.65 -12.62
C LEU A 37 19.01 -6.75 -13.77
N ASP A 38 18.65 -7.44 -14.84
CA ASP A 38 19.45 -7.62 -16.07
C ASP A 38 19.43 -6.37 -16.97
N ALA A 39 18.48 -5.44 -16.73
CA ALA A 39 18.40 -4.19 -17.44
C ALA A 39 19.68 -3.33 -17.23
N PRO A 40 20.07 -2.54 -18.25
CA PRO A 40 21.18 -1.59 -18.15
C PRO A 40 21.09 -0.71 -16.90
N SER A 41 22.24 -0.38 -16.30
CA SER A 41 22.30 0.36 -15.02
C SER A 41 21.71 1.77 -15.07
N ASP A 42 21.57 2.35 -16.26
CA ASP A 42 20.93 3.64 -16.51
C ASP A 42 19.40 3.54 -16.67
N THR A 43 18.84 2.33 -16.66
CA THR A 43 17.40 2.08 -16.70
C THR A 43 16.83 2.02 -15.28
N PRO A 44 15.76 2.79 -14.97
CA PRO A 44 15.10 2.71 -13.67
C PRO A 44 14.59 1.29 -13.37
N ARG A 45 15.05 0.72 -12.26
CA ARG A 45 14.66 -0.63 -11.82
C ARG A 45 13.36 -0.57 -11.01
N HIS A 46 12.28 -0.24 -11.70
CA HIS A 46 10.97 -0.11 -11.09
C HIS A 46 9.86 -0.87 -11.81
N PHE A 47 8.84 -1.23 -11.06
CA PHE A 47 7.58 -1.79 -11.55
C PHE A 47 6.42 -1.04 -10.88
N GLY A 48 5.20 -1.20 -11.35
CA GLY A 48 4.00 -0.65 -10.73
C GLY A 48 3.38 -1.63 -9.75
N VAL A 49 3.19 -1.22 -8.49
CA VAL A 49 2.34 -1.93 -7.55
C VAL A 49 0.92 -1.39 -7.68
N VAL A 50 -0.04 -2.30 -7.85
CA VAL A 50 -1.46 -1.94 -8.07
C VAL A 50 -2.32 -2.81 -7.17
N GLY A 51 -3.30 -2.20 -6.51
CA GLY A 51 -4.25 -2.93 -5.68
C GLY A 51 -5.21 -3.80 -6.51
N ILE A 52 -5.63 -4.94 -5.95
CA ILE A 52 -6.65 -5.82 -6.53
C ILE A 52 -8.03 -5.37 -6.04
N GLU A 53 -8.86 -4.87 -6.96
CA GLU A 53 -10.26 -4.49 -6.67
C GLU A 53 -11.14 -5.74 -6.57
N LEU A 54 -10.89 -6.75 -7.41
CA LEU A 54 -11.62 -8.02 -7.38
C LEU A 54 -10.69 -9.19 -7.70
N GLY A 55 -10.67 -10.21 -6.83
CA GLY A 55 -9.86 -11.42 -6.99
C GLY A 55 -8.89 -11.64 -5.82
N HIS A 56 -7.89 -12.51 -6.04
CA HIS A 56 -6.84 -12.81 -5.05
C HIS A 56 -5.45 -12.55 -5.64
N GLU A 57 -4.45 -12.40 -4.77
CA GLU A 57 -3.05 -12.16 -5.18
C GLU A 57 -2.47 -13.34 -5.98
N VAL A 58 -2.86 -14.57 -5.66
CA VAL A 58 -2.24 -15.80 -6.16
C VAL A 58 -3.26 -16.68 -6.91
N GLY A 59 -2.80 -17.35 -7.97
CA GLY A 59 -3.53 -18.43 -8.66
C GLY A 59 -4.08 -18.08 -10.05
N GLU A 60 -4.75 -19.04 -10.68
CA GLU A 60 -5.27 -18.96 -12.06
C GLU A 60 -6.36 -17.89 -12.25
N ARG A 61 -6.96 -17.40 -11.15
CA ARG A 61 -7.90 -16.26 -11.11
C ARG A 61 -7.31 -15.05 -10.38
N SER A 62 -5.98 -14.90 -10.39
CA SER A 62 -5.32 -13.77 -9.74
C SER A 62 -5.67 -12.45 -10.42
N ALA A 63 -5.99 -11.43 -9.63
CA ALA A 63 -6.32 -10.07 -10.06
C ALA A 63 -7.33 -9.97 -11.22
N GLN A 64 -8.61 -10.29 -10.98
CA GLN A 64 -9.67 -10.19 -12.00
C GLN A 64 -9.95 -8.73 -12.39
N ARG A 65 -9.91 -7.82 -11.42
CA ARG A 65 -9.93 -6.37 -11.63
C ARG A 65 -8.88 -5.72 -10.75
N LEU A 66 -8.20 -4.73 -11.33
CA LEU A 66 -7.21 -3.90 -10.66
C LEU A 66 -7.79 -2.51 -10.49
N PHE A 67 -7.35 -1.82 -9.43
CA PHE A 67 -7.58 -0.39 -9.35
C PHE A 67 -6.83 0.34 -10.46
N GLU A 68 -7.36 1.50 -10.85
CA GLU A 68 -6.80 2.30 -11.93
C GLU A 68 -5.54 3.07 -11.49
N VAL A 69 -5.36 3.30 -10.18
CA VAL A 69 -4.23 4.03 -9.63
C VAL A 69 -3.32 3.09 -8.84
N GLY A 70 -2.02 3.15 -9.15
CA GLY A 70 -0.97 2.43 -8.44
C GLY A 70 0.18 3.34 -8.01
N CYS A 71 1.19 2.72 -7.41
CA CYS A 71 2.44 3.38 -7.03
C CYS A 71 3.62 2.63 -7.64
N THR A 72 4.55 3.33 -8.29
CA THR A 72 5.78 2.68 -8.76
C THR A 72 6.57 2.18 -7.55
N ALA A 73 7.21 1.03 -7.66
CA ALA A 73 8.06 0.44 -6.66
C ALA A 73 9.47 0.31 -7.21
N GLU A 74 10.43 1.00 -6.58
CA GLU A 74 11.85 0.92 -6.95
C GLU A 74 12.55 -0.14 -6.09
N ILE A 75 13.32 -1.03 -6.72
CA ILE A 75 14.06 -2.06 -5.98
C ILE A 75 15.23 -1.42 -5.23
N ARG A 76 15.15 -1.37 -3.89
CA ARG A 76 16.23 -0.89 -3.03
C ARG A 76 17.23 -1.99 -2.71
N THR A 77 16.74 -3.17 -2.38
CA THR A 77 17.58 -4.36 -2.15
C THR A 77 16.93 -5.58 -2.77
N SER A 78 17.78 -6.52 -3.22
CA SER A 78 17.33 -7.81 -3.74
C SER A 78 18.26 -8.92 -3.24
N ARG A 79 17.67 -10.04 -2.86
CA ARG A 79 18.39 -11.26 -2.48
C ARG A 79 17.80 -12.45 -3.22
N LEU A 80 18.61 -13.05 -4.10
CA LEU A 80 18.29 -14.34 -4.70
C LEU A 80 18.52 -15.45 -3.67
N ARG A 81 17.52 -16.31 -3.50
CA ARG A 81 17.59 -17.50 -2.64
C ARG A 81 18.06 -18.71 -3.45
N GLY A 82 18.58 -19.73 -2.76
CA GLY A 82 19.09 -20.96 -3.40
C GLY A 82 18.04 -21.77 -4.17
N ASP A 83 16.75 -21.55 -3.91
CA ASP A 83 15.61 -22.14 -4.64
C ASP A 83 15.14 -21.24 -5.81
N GLY A 84 15.84 -20.14 -6.06
CA GLY A 84 15.59 -19.19 -7.14
C GLY A 84 14.49 -18.16 -6.86
N ARG A 85 13.91 -18.14 -5.64
CA ARG A 85 12.98 -17.07 -5.20
C ARG A 85 13.75 -15.79 -4.86
N TYR A 86 13.04 -14.66 -4.82
CA TYR A 86 13.63 -13.39 -4.37
C TYR A 86 13.00 -12.91 -3.06
N ASP A 87 13.84 -12.37 -2.18
CA ASP A 87 13.40 -11.45 -1.14
C ASP A 87 13.82 -10.04 -1.57
N LEU A 88 12.85 -9.13 -1.65
CA LEU A 88 13.07 -7.73 -2.05
C LEU A 88 12.67 -6.78 -0.92
N VAL A 89 13.36 -5.64 -0.87
CA VAL A 89 12.79 -4.43 -0.27
C VAL A 89 12.66 -3.42 -1.40
N VAL A 90 11.43 -3.00 -1.65
CA VAL A 90 11.12 -1.93 -2.61
C VAL A 90 10.72 -0.67 -1.87
N GLU A 91 10.83 0.48 -2.52
CA GLU A 91 10.33 1.75 -2.01
C GLU A 91 9.30 2.33 -2.97
N GLY A 92 8.19 2.84 -2.42
CA GLY A 92 7.20 3.57 -3.18
C GLY A 92 7.79 4.82 -3.81
N GLY A 93 7.64 4.93 -5.13
CA GLY A 93 8.02 6.10 -5.92
C GLY A 93 6.81 6.98 -6.19
N ARG A 94 6.49 7.20 -7.46
CA ARG A 94 5.38 8.08 -7.88
C ARG A 94 4.07 7.32 -8.03
N ARG A 95 2.97 8.02 -7.78
CA ARG A 95 1.64 7.56 -8.19
C ARG A 95 1.50 7.58 -9.71
N PHE A 96 0.73 6.65 -10.25
CA PHE A 96 0.39 6.62 -11.67
C PHE A 96 -1.04 6.14 -11.86
N ARG A 97 -1.65 6.53 -12.98
CA ARG A 97 -2.89 5.97 -13.51
C ARG A 97 -2.57 4.99 -14.63
N ILE A 98 -3.28 3.87 -14.68
CA ILE A 98 -3.27 2.91 -15.77
C ILE A 98 -4.12 3.48 -16.91
N ASP A 99 -3.53 3.63 -18.09
CA ASP A 99 -4.25 4.08 -19.28
C ASP A 99 -4.71 2.89 -20.13
N GLU A 100 -3.86 1.87 -20.26
CA GLU A 100 -4.16 0.64 -21.00
C GLU A 100 -3.43 -0.56 -20.37
N LEU A 101 -4.18 -1.64 -20.10
CA LEU A 101 -3.61 -2.90 -19.64
C LEU A 101 -3.11 -3.73 -20.82
N LEU A 102 -1.92 -4.31 -20.63
CA LEU A 102 -1.24 -5.13 -21.62
C LEU A 102 -1.08 -6.53 -21.03
N PRO A 103 -1.88 -7.50 -21.49
CA PRO A 103 -1.88 -8.83 -20.91
C PRO A 103 -0.51 -9.53 -21.06
N PRO A 104 -0.24 -10.54 -20.22
CA PRO A 104 0.94 -11.39 -20.37
C PRO A 104 1.04 -12.00 -21.77
N ASP A 105 2.26 -12.15 -22.27
CA ASP A 105 2.61 -12.83 -23.52
C ASP A 105 3.85 -13.72 -23.32
N ASP A 106 4.29 -14.42 -24.37
CA ASP A 106 5.43 -15.35 -24.31
C ASP A 106 6.76 -14.66 -23.93
N SER A 107 6.91 -13.36 -24.24
CA SER A 107 8.10 -12.58 -23.89
C SER A 107 8.01 -12.00 -22.47
N PHE A 108 6.80 -11.68 -22.03
CA PHE A 108 6.52 -11.03 -20.75
C PHE A 108 5.40 -11.79 -20.04
N PRO A 109 5.72 -12.80 -19.19
CA PRO A 109 4.72 -13.64 -18.53
C PRO A 109 3.98 -12.93 -17.38
N TYR A 110 4.08 -11.60 -17.30
CA TYR A 110 3.50 -10.75 -16.29
C TYR A 110 2.78 -9.56 -16.94
N LEU A 111 1.82 -8.99 -16.21
CA LEU A 111 1.01 -7.87 -16.68
C LEU A 111 1.88 -6.62 -16.87
N ARG A 112 1.56 -5.81 -17.88
CA ARG A 112 2.17 -4.49 -18.10
C ARG A 112 1.07 -3.46 -18.33
N ALA A 113 1.43 -2.18 -18.29
CA ALA A 113 0.52 -1.11 -18.67
C ALA A 113 1.23 0.08 -19.33
N SER A 114 0.49 0.80 -20.18
CA SER A 114 0.79 2.22 -20.39
C SER A 114 0.22 3.02 -19.20
N THR A 115 0.99 4.00 -18.73
CA THR A 115 0.64 4.73 -17.52
C THR A 115 0.95 6.21 -17.64
N THR A 116 0.14 7.00 -16.95
CA THR A 116 0.32 8.43 -16.79
C THR A 116 0.70 8.73 -15.34
N PRO A 117 1.86 9.37 -15.07
CA PRO A 117 2.21 9.82 -13.72
C PRO A 117 1.17 10.79 -13.16
N LEU A 118 0.83 10.64 -11.88
CA LEU A 118 -0.04 11.59 -11.19
C LEU A 118 0.82 12.62 -10.44
N PRO A 119 0.40 13.90 -10.43
CA PRO A 119 1.10 14.94 -9.69
C PRO A 119 0.94 14.72 -8.18
N ASP A 120 1.99 15.06 -7.43
CA ASP A 120 1.98 15.05 -5.97
C ASP A 120 2.12 16.48 -5.48
N GLU A 121 0.98 17.13 -5.30
CA GLU A 121 0.85 18.51 -4.85
C GLU A 121 0.28 18.54 -3.44
N ASP A 122 0.63 19.57 -2.66
CA ASP A 122 0.04 19.78 -1.34
C ASP A 122 -1.46 20.11 -1.45
N GLY A 123 -1.81 21.01 -2.37
CA GLY A 123 -3.15 21.54 -2.53
C GLY A 123 -3.54 22.57 -1.45
N PRO A 124 -4.75 23.14 -1.54
CA PRO A 124 -5.17 24.24 -0.67
C PRO A 124 -5.31 23.81 0.79
N GLY A 125 -4.78 24.60 1.72
CA GLY A 125 -4.96 24.37 3.16
C GLY A 125 -4.26 23.13 3.73
N ALA A 126 -3.35 22.49 2.97
CA ALA A 126 -2.69 21.26 3.40
C ALA A 126 -1.95 21.40 4.74
N GLY A 127 -1.28 22.54 4.96
CA GLY A 127 -0.59 22.82 6.23
C GLY A 127 -1.51 22.86 7.44
N GLU A 128 -2.73 23.40 7.30
CA GLU A 128 -3.71 23.50 8.39
C GLU A 128 -4.24 22.11 8.79
N GLN A 129 -4.28 21.19 7.83
CA GLN A 129 -4.73 19.81 8.03
C GLN A 129 -3.72 18.98 8.81
N VAL A 130 -2.41 19.25 8.68
CA VAL A 130 -1.33 18.46 9.30
C VAL A 130 -1.53 18.36 10.80
N ASP A 131 -1.74 19.49 11.48
CA ASP A 131 -1.90 19.50 12.94
C ASP A 131 -3.14 18.75 13.40
N VAL A 132 -4.24 18.82 12.64
CA VAL A 132 -5.48 18.10 12.93
C VAL A 132 -5.24 16.60 12.80
N VAL A 133 -4.63 16.16 11.70
CA VAL A 133 -4.33 14.76 11.43
C VAL A 133 -3.33 14.22 12.44
N ALA A 134 -2.26 14.95 12.75
CA ALA A 134 -1.25 14.53 13.72
C ALA A 134 -1.87 14.27 15.10
N ARG A 135 -2.75 15.16 15.59
CA ARG A 135 -3.46 14.93 16.86
C ARG A 135 -4.37 13.70 16.83
N LEU A 136 -5.11 13.51 15.74
CA LEU A 136 -6.00 12.35 15.57
C LEU A 136 -5.22 11.04 15.47
N PHE A 137 -4.09 11.06 14.76
CA PHE A 137 -3.21 9.92 14.56
C PHE A 137 -2.50 9.55 15.86
N GLY A 138 -1.96 10.52 16.61
CA GLY A 138 -1.37 10.26 17.93
C GLY A 138 -2.35 9.56 18.88
N ARG A 139 -3.60 10.04 18.94
CA ARG A 139 -4.66 9.39 19.74
C ARG A 139 -4.98 7.97 19.24
N TYR A 140 -4.95 7.76 17.93
CA TYR A 140 -5.18 6.44 17.34
C TYR A 140 -4.05 5.47 17.75
N CYS A 141 -2.79 5.89 17.66
CA CYS A 141 -1.63 5.12 18.11
C CYS A 141 -1.71 4.79 19.61
N GLU A 142 -1.99 5.78 20.47
CA GLU A 142 -2.17 5.57 21.92
C GLU A 142 -3.23 4.50 22.22
N ARG A 143 -4.32 4.48 21.45
CA ARG A 143 -5.42 3.54 21.65
C ARG A 143 -5.11 2.14 21.14
N LEU A 144 -4.42 2.02 20.01
CA LEU A 144 -3.91 0.74 19.52
C LEU A 144 -2.93 0.13 20.54
N THR A 145 -1.99 0.93 21.03
CA THR A 145 -1.05 0.50 22.08
C THR A 145 -1.79 0.09 23.34
N GLY A 146 -2.84 0.83 23.73
CA GLY A 146 -3.71 0.50 24.87
C GLY A 146 -4.45 -0.84 24.76
N ILE A 147 -4.63 -1.38 23.55
CA ILE A 147 -5.19 -2.72 23.31
C ILE A 147 -4.14 -3.77 22.94
N GLY A 148 -2.85 -3.45 23.11
CA GLY A 148 -1.73 -4.38 22.89
C GLY A 148 -1.22 -4.46 21.45
N ILE A 149 -1.62 -3.52 20.57
CA ILE A 149 -1.09 -3.41 19.20
C ILE A 149 -0.03 -2.31 19.19
N PRO A 150 1.27 -2.63 19.02
CA PRO A 150 2.32 -1.62 18.93
C PRO A 150 2.07 -0.68 17.75
N ALA A 151 1.96 0.62 18.02
CA ALA A 151 1.58 1.62 17.02
C ALA A 151 2.35 2.94 17.14
N ASP A 152 3.46 2.97 17.87
CA ASP A 152 4.22 4.20 18.07
C ASP A 152 4.79 4.70 16.72
N PRO A 153 4.55 5.96 16.32
CA PRO A 153 5.18 6.50 15.13
C PRO A 153 6.69 6.59 15.33
N PRO A 154 7.48 6.40 14.25
CA PRO A 154 8.93 6.52 14.33
C PRO A 154 9.34 7.95 14.69
N ALA A 155 10.53 8.09 15.29
CA ALA A 155 11.03 9.39 15.77
C ALA A 155 11.20 10.44 14.66
N ASP A 156 11.43 9.99 13.42
CA ASP A 156 11.60 10.79 12.21
C ASP A 156 10.30 10.92 11.40
N PHE A 157 9.14 10.78 12.05
CA PHE A 157 7.85 10.98 11.38
C PHE A 157 7.80 12.34 10.68
N PRO A 158 7.34 12.40 9.42
CA PRO A 158 7.37 13.63 8.64
C PRO A 158 6.46 14.72 9.24
N THR A 159 6.75 15.97 8.87
CA THR A 159 5.95 17.15 9.27
C THR A 159 5.39 17.93 8.08
N ALA A 160 5.95 17.76 6.88
CA ALA A 160 5.44 18.39 5.67
C ALA A 160 4.13 17.72 5.20
N PRO A 161 3.18 18.47 4.61
CA PRO A 161 1.82 17.96 4.34
C PRO A 161 1.80 16.72 3.47
N LEU A 162 2.48 16.74 2.33
CA LEU A 162 2.52 15.60 1.41
C LEU A 162 3.12 14.33 2.05
N PRO A 163 4.34 14.31 2.62
CA PRO A 163 4.86 13.14 3.31
C PRO A 163 4.01 12.65 4.50
N VAL A 164 3.45 13.56 5.31
CA VAL A 164 2.51 13.20 6.39
C VAL A 164 1.30 12.47 5.84
N SER A 165 0.73 12.98 4.74
CA SER A 165 -0.47 12.40 4.15
C SER A 165 -0.26 10.93 3.74
N TYR A 166 0.94 10.58 3.23
CA TYR A 166 1.27 9.21 2.87
C TYR A 166 1.60 8.34 4.08
N ALA A 167 2.43 8.84 5.00
CA ALA A 167 2.82 8.10 6.20
C ALA A 167 1.59 7.71 7.04
N VAL A 168 0.67 8.65 7.25
CA VAL A 168 -0.58 8.38 7.97
C VAL A 168 -1.46 7.39 7.19
N SER A 169 -1.62 7.56 5.88
CA SER A 169 -2.46 6.66 5.07
C SER A 169 -1.98 5.21 5.09
N ALA A 170 -0.67 5.00 5.11
CA ALA A 170 -0.09 3.68 5.23
C ALA A 170 -0.26 3.08 6.63
N ALA A 171 -0.16 3.91 7.68
CA ALA A 171 -0.22 3.45 9.07
C ALA A 171 -1.64 3.14 9.56
N ILE A 172 -2.68 3.81 9.03
CA ILE A 172 -4.07 3.54 9.41
C ILE A 172 -4.44 2.10 9.00
N ILE A 173 -5.01 1.32 9.93
CA ILE A 173 -5.54 -0.03 9.68
C ILE A 173 -7.02 0.10 9.30
N VAL A 174 -7.29 0.05 8.00
CA VAL A 174 -8.63 0.13 7.38
C VAL A 174 -8.68 -0.81 6.18
N ASP A 175 -9.88 -1.03 5.64
CA ASP A 175 -10.09 -1.92 4.50
C ASP A 175 -9.33 -1.44 3.25
N PRO A 176 -8.93 -2.36 2.35
CA PRO A 176 -8.13 -2.02 1.16
C PRO A 176 -8.78 -0.94 0.28
N ASP A 177 -10.10 -0.93 0.13
CA ASP A 177 -10.83 0.09 -0.64
C ASP A 177 -10.66 1.50 -0.03
N GLU A 178 -10.68 1.61 1.30
CA GLU A 178 -10.46 2.88 1.99
C GLU A 178 -9.00 3.34 1.84
N LYS A 179 -8.04 2.41 1.92
CA LYS A 179 -6.63 2.72 1.62
C LYS A 179 -6.44 3.16 0.17
N GLN A 180 -7.10 2.50 -0.77
CA GLN A 180 -7.04 2.85 -2.17
C GLN A 180 -7.59 4.27 -2.39
N GLY A 181 -8.71 4.62 -1.75
CA GLY A 181 -9.24 5.97 -1.76
C GLY A 181 -8.28 7.03 -1.21
N LEU A 182 -7.34 6.69 -0.32
CA LEU A 182 -6.28 7.60 0.12
C LEU A 182 -5.18 7.75 -0.94
N LEU A 183 -4.80 6.67 -1.62
CA LEU A 183 -3.82 6.72 -2.72
C LEU A 183 -4.34 7.55 -3.89
N GLU A 184 -5.63 7.45 -4.19
CA GLU A 184 -6.31 8.13 -5.30
C GLU A 184 -6.61 9.60 -5.06
N ALA A 185 -6.49 10.11 -3.83
CA ALA A 185 -6.76 11.51 -3.53
C ALA A 185 -5.85 12.46 -4.35
N ASP A 186 -6.43 13.45 -5.01
CA ASP A 186 -5.73 14.29 -6.00
C ASP A 186 -4.47 14.97 -5.45
N HIS A 187 -4.56 15.51 -4.24
CA HIS A 187 -3.47 16.23 -3.55
C HIS A 187 -3.43 15.90 -2.05
N ALA A 188 -2.38 16.36 -1.35
CA ALA A 188 -2.15 16.03 0.05
C ALA A 188 -3.29 16.51 0.97
N ALA A 189 -3.82 17.71 0.77
CA ALA A 189 -4.92 18.23 1.60
C ALA A 189 -6.17 17.32 1.52
N ALA A 190 -6.59 16.90 0.32
CA ALA A 190 -7.72 15.98 0.16
C ALA A 190 -7.44 14.60 0.80
N ARG A 191 -6.19 14.12 0.72
CA ARG A 191 -5.76 12.88 1.39
C ARG A 191 -5.81 13.02 2.91
N LEU A 192 -5.33 14.14 3.45
CA LEU A 192 -5.36 14.44 4.88
C LEU A 192 -6.81 14.57 5.40
N GLU A 193 -7.73 15.15 4.61
CA GLU A 193 -9.15 15.23 4.96
C GLU A 193 -9.78 13.84 5.10
N ARG A 194 -9.55 12.99 4.10
CA ARG A 194 -10.01 11.60 4.09
C ARG A 194 -9.39 10.83 5.27
N ALA A 195 -8.09 10.94 5.48
CA ALA A 195 -7.39 10.33 6.60
C ALA A 195 -7.94 10.81 7.96
N ALA A 196 -8.24 12.10 8.11
CA ALA A 196 -8.84 12.64 9.32
C ALA A 196 -10.25 12.07 9.57
N ALA A 197 -11.06 11.89 8.53
CA ALA A 197 -12.38 11.27 8.65
C ALA A 197 -12.28 9.81 9.12
N LEU A 198 -11.38 9.03 8.52
CA LEU A 198 -11.10 7.64 8.93
C LEU A 198 -10.58 7.58 10.37
N LEU A 199 -9.59 8.40 10.72
CA LEU A 199 -9.06 8.46 12.07
C LEU A 199 -10.11 8.81 13.11
N ARG A 200 -11.05 9.73 12.81
CA ARG A 200 -12.17 10.03 13.72
C ARG A 200 -13.12 8.84 13.89
N ARG A 201 -13.37 8.07 12.82
CA ARG A 201 -14.18 6.84 12.89
C ARG A 201 -13.47 5.78 13.74
N GLU A 202 -12.23 5.44 13.41
CA GLU A 202 -11.46 4.41 14.09
C GLU A 202 -11.22 4.74 15.57
N ASN A 203 -10.93 6.01 15.87
CA ASN A 203 -10.85 6.47 17.25
C ASN A 203 -12.16 6.24 18.02
N ARG A 204 -13.34 6.45 17.42
CA ARG A 204 -14.61 6.18 18.11
C ARG A 204 -14.81 4.68 18.36
N VAL A 205 -14.45 3.84 17.39
CA VAL A 205 -14.51 2.37 17.53
C VAL A 205 -13.59 1.90 18.65
N LEU A 206 -12.30 2.25 18.62
CA LEU A 206 -11.33 1.85 19.63
C LEU A 206 -11.70 2.32 21.04
N ALA A 207 -12.33 3.50 21.17
CA ALA A 207 -12.82 3.99 22.46
C ALA A 207 -13.93 3.13 23.07
N SER A 208 -14.68 2.39 22.24
CA SER A 208 -15.79 1.53 22.66
C SER A 208 -15.41 0.07 22.92
N LEU A 209 -14.22 -0.38 22.47
CA LEU A 209 -13.74 -1.74 22.70
C LEU A 209 -13.62 -2.13 24.19
N PRO A 210 -13.08 -1.30 25.11
CA PRO A 210 -13.03 -1.66 26.53
C PRO A 210 -14.40 -1.70 27.21
N THR A 211 -15.48 -1.28 26.52
CA THR A 211 -16.85 -1.32 27.03
C THR A 211 -17.68 -2.50 26.53
N LEU A 212 -17.09 -3.38 25.69
CA LEU A 212 -17.73 -4.65 25.39
C LEU A 212 -17.63 -5.52 26.64
N PRO A 213 -18.77 -5.95 27.23
CA PRO A 213 -18.72 -6.98 28.25
C PRO A 213 -17.94 -8.16 27.67
N ALA A 214 -17.11 -8.81 28.49
CA ALA A 214 -16.69 -10.18 28.21
C ALA A 214 -17.97 -11.06 28.20
N GLY A 215 -18.76 -10.95 27.14
CA GLY A 215 -19.99 -11.70 26.95
C GLY A 215 -19.65 -13.18 26.87
N GLN A 216 -20.60 -14.02 27.24
CA GLN A 216 -20.52 -15.48 27.39
C GLN A 216 -20.12 -16.27 26.12
N PHE A 217 -19.45 -15.66 25.13
CA PHE A 217 -19.00 -16.28 23.89
C PHE A 217 -17.65 -17.00 24.01
N LEU A 218 -16.92 -16.86 25.13
CA LEU A 218 -15.67 -17.59 25.39
C LEU A 218 -15.87 -18.92 26.16
N ARG A 219 -17.12 -19.38 26.37
CA ARG A 219 -17.43 -20.63 27.09
C ARG A 219 -18.44 -21.52 26.38
N GLN A 220 -18.38 -21.63 25.05
CA GLN A 220 -18.92 -22.83 24.40
C GLN A 220 -17.74 -23.68 23.97
N GLU A 221 -17.39 -24.65 24.82
CA GLU A 221 -16.69 -25.85 24.38
C GLU A 221 -17.51 -26.45 23.23
N ILE A 222 -16.98 -26.32 22.01
CA ILE A 222 -17.51 -27.06 20.87
C ILE A 222 -17.15 -28.52 21.13
N ASN A 223 -18.08 -29.25 21.76
CA ASN A 223 -18.05 -30.71 21.81
C ASN A 223 -18.30 -31.23 20.39
N LEU A 224 -17.24 -31.76 19.78
CA LEU A 224 -17.33 -32.59 18.59
C LEU A 224 -17.31 -34.05 19.05
N ASN A 225 -18.51 -34.61 19.26
CA ASN A 225 -18.72 -36.04 19.06
C ASN A 225 -18.78 -36.33 17.56
#